data_AF-A0A3A8TGN4-F1
#
_entry.id   AF-A0A3A8TGN4-F1
#
_cell.length_a   1.000
_cell.length_b   1.000
_cell.length_c   1.000
_cell.angle_alpha   90.00
_cell.angle_beta   90.00
_cell.angle_gamma   90.00
#
_symmetry.space_group_name_H-M   'P 1'
#
loop_
_entity.id
_entity.type
_entity.pdbx_description
1 polymer ?
#
loop_
_entity_poly.entity_id
_entity_poly.type
_entity_poly.pdbx_seq_one_letter_code
_entity_poly.pdbx_strand_id
1 'polypeptide(L)'
;MKRLHLLFLLLAPGIASAQASGETAFKRACVRCHVAQAPSVQAKKQSRGLTRSYPGAGPNLGEVMSRRSVDQVRTWIDNPTKVNRKTGCDTRRLADSEKNALIQFLATRAQPPPPPRDEMLEQEKRKGLARQSEQRQSQPGQQNPQQKGSK
;
A
#
# COMPACT_ATOMS: atom_id res chain seq x y z
N MET A 1 -16.24 -4.33 -37.42
CA MET A 1 -15.42 -3.49 -36.51
C MET A 1 -15.17 -4.19 -35.17
N LYS A 2 -14.49 -5.36 -35.15
CA LYS A 2 -14.22 -6.15 -33.91
C LYS A 2 -12.77 -6.65 -33.78
N ARG A 3 -11.88 -6.27 -34.71
CA ARG A 3 -10.48 -6.72 -34.74
C ARG A 3 -9.48 -5.74 -34.12
N LEU A 4 -9.90 -4.54 -33.73
CA LEU A 4 -8.99 -3.50 -33.25
C LEU A 4 -8.72 -3.54 -31.73
N HIS A 5 -9.50 -4.28 -30.95
CA HIS A 5 -9.33 -4.36 -29.49
C HIS A 5 -8.28 -5.40 -29.03
N LEU A 6 -7.87 -6.33 -29.90
CA LEU A 6 -6.87 -7.34 -29.54
C LEU A 6 -5.42 -6.85 -29.64
N LEU A 7 -5.16 -5.75 -30.35
CA LEU A 7 -3.82 -5.19 -30.50
C LEU A 7 -3.34 -4.40 -29.26
N PHE A 8 -4.25 -3.90 -28.43
CA PHE A 8 -3.87 -3.18 -27.20
C PHE A 8 -3.35 -4.09 -26.08
N LEU A 9 -3.72 -5.37 -26.07
CA LEU A 9 -3.27 -6.35 -25.07
C LEU A 9 -1.84 -6.85 -25.30
N LEU A 10 -1.31 -6.70 -26.52
CA LEU A 10 0.04 -7.14 -26.88
C LEU A 10 1.14 -6.12 -26.55
N LEU A 11 0.79 -4.89 -26.17
CA LEU A 11 1.75 -3.86 -25.73
C LEU A 11 2.07 -3.89 -24.22
N ALA A 12 1.59 -4.89 -23.48
CA ALA A 12 1.84 -5.03 -22.05
C ALA A 12 3.16 -5.73 -21.60
N PRO A 13 4.11 -6.20 -22.42
CA PRO A 13 5.29 -6.91 -21.90
C PRO A 13 6.34 -6.01 -21.24
N GLY A 14 6.21 -4.68 -21.30
CA GLY A 14 7.18 -3.75 -20.70
C GLY A 14 7.02 -3.53 -19.19
N ILE A 15 5.83 -3.77 -18.63
CA ILE A 15 5.54 -3.38 -17.23
C ILE A 15 6.01 -4.46 -16.23
N ALA A 16 5.96 -5.73 -16.63
CA ALA A 16 6.37 -6.85 -15.79
C ALA A 16 7.90 -6.91 -15.57
N SER A 17 8.69 -6.59 -16.59
CA SER A 17 10.16 -6.62 -16.52
C SER A 17 10.72 -5.53 -15.59
N ALA A 18 10.10 -4.34 -15.58
CA ALA A 18 10.49 -3.24 -14.69
C ALA A 18 10.26 -3.59 -13.20
N GLN A 19 9.17 -4.29 -12.87
CA GLN A 19 8.89 -4.70 -11.48
C GLN A 19 9.85 -5.79 -11.00
N ALA A 20 10.15 -6.78 -11.84
CA ALA A 20 11.13 -7.82 -11.52
C ALA A 20 12.55 -7.24 -11.31
N SER A 21 12.92 -6.25 -12.12
CA SER A 21 14.18 -5.50 -11.96
C SER A 21 14.22 -4.72 -10.64
N GLY A 22 13.14 -4.03 -10.27
CA GLY A 22 13.04 -3.26 -9.02
C GLY A 22 13.11 -4.12 -7.76
N GLU A 23 12.43 -5.28 -7.77
CA GLU A 23 12.52 -6.24 -6.67
C GLU A 23 13.94 -6.81 -6.51
N THR A 24 14.62 -7.08 -7.62
CA THR A 24 16.00 -7.57 -7.63
C THR A 24 16.95 -6.53 -7.07
N ALA A 25 16.80 -5.27 -7.47
CA ALA A 25 17.56 -4.14 -6.93
C ALA A 25 17.34 -4.00 -5.41
N PHE A 26 16.10 -4.12 -4.94
CA PHE A 26 15.75 -4.09 -3.52
C PHE A 26 16.42 -5.22 -2.74
N LYS A 27 16.32 -6.46 -3.22
CA LYS A 27 16.95 -7.64 -2.60
C LYS A 27 18.47 -7.52 -2.52
N ARG A 28 19.10 -6.91 -3.52
CA ARG A 28 20.55 -6.72 -3.56
C ARG A 28 21.06 -5.61 -2.66
N ALA A 29 20.38 -4.46 -2.65
CA ALA A 29 20.90 -3.23 -2.02
C ALA A 29 20.22 -2.86 -0.70
N CYS A 30 18.96 -3.26 -0.49
CA CYS A 30 18.12 -2.68 0.57
C CYS A 30 17.70 -3.69 1.64
N VAL A 31 17.50 -4.97 1.29
CA VAL A 31 16.87 -5.97 2.19
C VAL A 31 17.64 -6.24 3.48
N ARG A 32 18.95 -5.95 3.50
CA ARG A 32 19.78 -6.11 4.70
C ARG A 32 19.41 -5.15 5.82
N CYS A 33 18.89 -3.97 5.47
CA CYS A 33 18.55 -2.90 6.41
C CYS A 33 17.06 -2.60 6.42
N HIS A 34 16.33 -2.91 5.34
CA HIS A 34 14.97 -2.45 5.14
C HIS A 34 14.00 -3.59 4.81
N VAL A 35 12.74 -3.37 5.15
CA VAL A 35 11.61 -4.13 4.61
C VAL A 35 10.80 -3.23 3.66
N ALA A 36 10.16 -3.82 2.66
CA ALA A 36 9.27 -3.14 1.72
C ALA A 36 7.86 -3.72 1.84
N GLN A 37 7.15 -3.32 2.89
CA GLN A 37 5.79 -3.79 3.18
C GLN A 37 4.89 -2.61 3.52
N ALA A 38 3.69 -2.60 2.93
CA ALA A 38 2.70 -1.60 3.21
C ALA A 38 2.33 -1.54 4.69
N PRO A 39 2.01 -0.35 5.22
CA PRO A 39 1.48 -0.21 6.56
C PRO A 39 0.08 -0.84 6.61
N SER A 40 -0.06 -2.01 7.23
CA SER A 40 -1.36 -2.60 7.56
C SER A 40 -1.66 -2.50 9.07
N VAL A 41 -2.95 -2.53 9.42
CA VAL A 41 -3.39 -2.48 10.82
C VAL A 41 -2.90 -3.72 11.59
N GLN A 42 -2.86 -4.89 10.96
CA GLN A 42 -2.18 -6.07 11.52
C GLN A 42 -0.64 -5.90 11.57
N ALA A 43 -0.03 -5.29 10.54
CA ALA A 43 1.41 -5.07 10.51
C ALA A 43 1.89 -4.10 11.59
N LYS A 44 1.07 -3.14 12.08
CA LYS A 44 1.42 -2.32 13.25
C LYS A 44 1.56 -3.10 14.55
N LYS A 45 0.86 -4.24 14.70
CA LYS A 45 1.04 -5.15 15.84
C LYS A 45 2.32 -5.99 15.71
N GLN A 46 2.66 -6.41 14.49
CA GLN A 46 3.89 -7.19 14.23
C GLN A 46 5.16 -6.33 14.09
N SER A 47 5.05 -5.08 13.61
CA SER A 47 6.20 -4.20 13.36
C SER A 47 6.81 -3.64 14.64
N ARG A 48 6.05 -3.57 15.73
CA ARG A 48 6.61 -3.25 17.07
C ARG A 48 7.71 -4.24 17.50
N GLY A 49 7.78 -5.44 16.91
CA GLY A 49 8.84 -6.43 17.14
C GLY A 49 9.88 -6.57 16.02
N LEU A 50 9.67 -5.96 14.85
CA LEU A 50 10.60 -6.07 13.70
C LEU A 50 11.30 -4.76 13.33
N THR A 51 10.81 -3.61 13.84
CA THR A 51 11.49 -2.30 13.70
C THR A 51 12.41 -1.97 14.90
N ARG A 52 12.53 -2.90 15.85
CA ARG A 52 13.46 -2.85 16.98
C ARG A 52 13.98 -4.28 17.09
N SER A 53 15.20 -4.64 16.67
CA SER A 53 16.36 -4.61 17.56
C SER A 53 17.62 -5.19 16.89
N TYR A 54 18.20 -4.51 15.90
CA TYR A 54 19.63 -4.68 15.61
C TYR A 54 20.25 -3.35 15.15
N PRO A 55 21.46 -2.98 15.63
CA PRO A 55 22.17 -1.80 15.15
C PRO A 55 22.33 -1.82 13.62
N GLY A 56 21.81 -0.79 12.94
CA GLY A 56 21.91 -0.67 11.47
C GLY A 56 20.64 -1.05 10.68
N ALA A 57 19.54 -1.42 11.36
CA ALA A 57 18.23 -1.52 10.71
C ALA A 57 17.69 -0.14 10.32
N GLY A 58 17.25 0.00 9.07
CA GLY A 58 16.58 1.18 8.53
C GLY A 58 15.05 1.08 8.62
N PRO A 59 14.31 2.18 8.36
CA PRO A 59 12.86 2.19 8.42
C PRO A 59 12.20 1.24 7.40
N ASN A 60 10.96 0.83 7.65
CA ASN A 60 10.15 0.16 6.64
C ASN A 60 9.90 1.11 5.46
N LEU A 61 10.37 0.75 4.26
CA LEU A 61 10.25 1.60 3.08
C LEU A 61 8.82 1.69 2.56
N GLY A 62 7.97 0.69 2.78
CA GLY A 62 6.54 0.80 2.44
C GLY A 62 5.84 1.88 3.26
N GLU A 63 6.25 2.09 4.51
CA GLU A 63 5.79 3.21 5.34
C GLU A 63 6.40 4.55 4.89
N VAL A 64 7.69 4.58 4.54
CA VAL A 64 8.34 5.78 3.99
C VAL A 64 7.62 6.28 2.74
N MET A 65 7.23 5.39 1.83
CA MET A 65 6.49 5.73 0.62
C MET A 65 5.12 6.37 0.88
N SER A 66 4.51 6.14 2.04
CA SER A 66 3.26 6.81 2.45
C SER A 66 3.47 8.21 3.03
N ARG A 67 4.71 8.59 3.37
CA ARG A 67 5.06 9.85 4.07
C ARG A 67 5.94 10.78 3.26
N ARG A 68 6.41 10.34 2.11
CA ARG A 68 7.37 11.06 1.26
C ARG A 68 6.87 11.05 -0.17
N SER A 69 7.11 12.15 -0.87
CA SER A 69 6.84 12.18 -2.31
C SER A 69 7.84 11.28 -3.04
N VAL A 70 7.45 10.84 -4.25
CA VAL A 70 8.33 10.05 -5.11
C VAL A 70 9.66 10.79 -5.38
N ASP A 71 9.62 12.12 -5.55
CA ASP A 71 10.82 12.92 -5.79
C ASP A 71 11.73 13.01 -4.56
N GLN A 72 11.16 13.06 -3.35
CA GLN A 72 11.95 12.99 -2.12
C GLN A 72 12.66 11.63 -1.99
N VAL A 73 11.96 10.55 -2.34
CA VAL A 73 12.54 9.20 -2.34
C VAL A 73 13.61 9.06 -3.42
N ARG A 74 13.38 9.60 -4.62
CA ARG A 74 14.37 9.65 -5.70
C ARG A 74 15.63 10.41 -5.26
N THR A 75 15.46 11.62 -4.72
CA THR A 75 16.55 12.44 -4.20
C THR A 75 17.38 11.70 -3.15
N TRP A 76 16.71 10.98 -2.25
CA TRP A 76 17.39 10.15 -1.26
C TRP A 76 18.17 9.00 -1.92
N ILE A 77 17.56 8.26 -2.85
CA ILE A 77 18.20 7.13 -3.54
C ILE A 77 19.40 7.58 -4.37
N ASP A 78 19.35 8.76 -4.99
CA ASP A 78 20.44 9.28 -5.79
C ASP A 78 21.69 9.58 -4.97
N ASN A 79 21.52 10.18 -3.78
CA ASN A 79 22.64 10.42 -2.89
C ASN A 79 22.21 10.60 -1.42
N PRO A 80 22.14 9.50 -0.64
CA PRO A 80 21.73 9.55 0.76
C PRO A 80 22.64 10.46 1.58
N THR A 81 23.95 10.46 1.30
CA THR A 81 24.95 11.24 2.06
C THR A 81 24.86 12.75 1.82
N LYS A 82 24.32 13.19 0.67
CA LYS A 82 23.99 14.60 0.42
C LYS A 82 22.78 15.07 1.22
N VAL A 83 21.80 14.19 1.41
CA VAL A 83 20.60 14.51 2.22
C VAL A 83 20.89 14.40 3.71
N ASN A 84 21.64 13.38 4.13
CA ASN A 84 22.05 13.17 5.51
C ASN A 84 23.48 12.60 5.55
N ARG A 85 24.47 13.43 5.92
CA ARG A 85 25.89 13.04 5.98
C ARG A 85 26.19 11.93 6.99
N LYS A 86 25.29 11.67 7.96
CA LYS A 86 25.45 10.63 8.99
C LYS A 86 24.74 9.32 8.63
N THR A 87 24.14 9.22 7.45
CA THR A 87 23.44 7.99 7.03
C THR A 87 24.41 6.86 6.75
N GLY A 88 24.07 5.64 7.20
CA GLY A 88 24.76 4.41 6.79
C GLY A 88 24.23 3.80 5.49
N CYS A 89 23.23 4.44 4.87
CA CYS A 89 22.63 3.97 3.61
C CYS A 89 23.56 4.26 2.44
N ASP A 90 23.99 3.22 1.72
CA ASP A 90 24.83 3.32 0.51
C ASP A 90 24.09 2.79 -0.71
N THR A 91 23.71 3.71 -1.61
CA THR A 91 23.00 3.40 -2.86
C THR A 91 23.91 3.43 -4.09
N ARG A 92 25.22 3.66 -3.94
CA ARG A 92 26.17 3.77 -5.07
C ARG A 92 26.29 2.49 -5.89
N ARG A 93 25.83 1.36 -5.36
CA ARG A 93 25.79 0.05 -6.04
C ARG A 93 24.59 -0.13 -6.98
N LEU A 94 23.68 0.85 -7.02
CA LEU A 94 22.53 0.85 -7.93
C LEU A 94 22.87 1.63 -9.21
N ALA A 95 22.71 0.99 -10.36
CA ALA A 95 22.72 1.68 -11.64
C ALA A 95 21.49 2.60 -11.78
N ASP A 96 21.58 3.65 -12.59
CA ASP A 96 20.48 4.62 -12.71
C ASP A 96 19.17 3.99 -13.23
N SER A 97 19.27 2.99 -14.12
CA SER A 97 18.12 2.20 -14.57
C SER A 97 17.46 1.42 -13.43
N GLU A 98 18.26 0.88 -12.50
CA GLU A 98 17.77 0.15 -11.33
C GLU A 98 17.12 1.06 -10.29
N LYS A 99 17.60 2.30 -10.15
CA LYS A 99 16.99 3.27 -9.21
C LYS A 99 15.53 3.55 -9.56
N ASN A 100 15.24 3.77 -10.84
CA ASN A 100 13.86 3.99 -11.28
C ASN A 100 13.00 2.74 -11.10
N ALA A 101 13.51 1.56 -11.43
CA ALA A 101 12.82 0.29 -11.21
C ALA A 101 12.53 0.05 -9.71
N LEU A 102 13.49 0.35 -8.85
CA LEU A 102 13.38 0.25 -7.40
C LEU A 102 12.27 1.17 -6.86
N ILE A 103 12.20 2.43 -7.32
CA ILE A 103 11.15 3.36 -6.90
C ILE A 103 9.76 2.85 -7.29
N GLN A 104 9.61 2.31 -8.51
CA GLN A 104 8.34 1.73 -8.96
C GLN A 104 7.95 0.51 -8.12
N PHE A 105 8.90 -0.38 -7.84
CA PHE A 105 8.70 -1.50 -6.92
C PHE A 105 8.27 -1.03 -5.52
N LEU A 106 8.93 -0.02 -4.95
CA LEU A 106 8.55 0.51 -3.64
C LEU A 106 7.14 1.12 -3.65
N ALA A 107 6.74 1.76 -4.75
CA ALA A 107 5.40 2.33 -4.89
C ALA A 107 4.31 1.24 -4.88
N THR A 108 4.53 0.11 -5.56
CA THR A 108 3.55 -1.01 -5.53
C THR A 108 3.48 -1.69 -4.18
N ARG A 109 4.59 -1.72 -3.43
CA ARG A 109 4.67 -2.28 -2.08
C ARG A 109 4.12 -1.35 -0.99
N ALA A 110 3.88 -0.07 -1.30
CA ALA A 110 3.37 0.92 -0.35
C ALA A 110 1.86 0.77 -0.08
N GLN A 111 1.11 0.17 -1.00
CA GLN A 111 -0.33 0.00 -0.86
C GLN A 111 -0.66 -1.23 -0.01
N PRO A 112 -1.48 -1.10 1.05
CA PRO A 112 -1.93 -2.27 1.80
C PRO A 112 -2.69 -3.19 0.85
N PRO A 113 -2.50 -4.53 0.97
CA PRO A 113 -3.30 -5.46 0.17
C PRO A 113 -4.79 -5.20 0.47
N PRO A 114 -5.67 -5.39 -0.53
CA PRO A 114 -7.10 -5.25 -0.31
C PRO A 114 -7.53 -6.20 0.83
N PRO A 115 -8.49 -5.78 1.69
CA PRO A 115 -8.98 -6.64 2.75
C PRO A 115 -9.56 -7.94 2.16
N PRO A 116 -9.49 -9.07 2.88
CA PRO A 116 -10.11 -10.32 2.46
C PRO A 116 -11.61 -10.13 2.16
N ARG A 117 -12.15 -10.94 1.25
CA ARG A 117 -13.56 -10.85 0.82
C ARG A 117 -14.54 -10.86 2.00
N ASP A 118 -14.30 -11.70 3.00
CA ASP A 118 -15.19 -11.80 4.15
C ASP A 118 -15.17 -10.52 5.01
N GLU A 119 -14.00 -9.88 5.14
CA GLU A 119 -13.89 -8.59 5.81
C GLU A 119 -14.58 -7.48 5.01
N MET A 120 -14.50 -7.52 3.67
CA MET A 120 -15.24 -6.60 2.80
C MET A 120 -16.75 -6.75 2.97
N LEU A 121 -17.25 -7.99 3.01
CA LEU A 121 -18.68 -8.30 3.20
C LEU A 121 -19.17 -7.80 4.56
N GLU A 122 -18.40 -8.01 5.63
CA GLU A 122 -18.73 -7.51 6.96
C GLU A 122 -18.71 -5.97 7.02
N GLN A 123 -17.76 -5.32 6.35
CA GLN A 123 -17.73 -3.86 6.23
C GLN A 123 -18.96 -3.32 5.47
N GLU A 124 -19.37 -3.99 4.39
CA GLU A 124 -20.54 -3.60 3.61
C GLU A 124 -21.83 -3.78 4.41
N LYS A 125 -21.98 -4.90 5.11
CA LYS A 125 -23.10 -5.14 6.04
C LYS A 125 -23.17 -4.05 7.12
N ARG A 126 -22.04 -3.71 7.75
CA ARG A 126 -21.98 -2.64 8.75
C ARG A 126 -22.40 -1.27 8.18
N LYS A 127 -21.94 -0.93 6.98
CA LYS A 127 -22.35 0.32 6.29
C LYS A 127 -23.85 0.31 5.96
N GLY A 128 -24.40 -0.82 5.54
CA GLY A 128 -25.83 -0.99 5.29
C GLY A 128 -26.67 -0.77 6.55
N LEU A 129 -26.26 -1.36 7.67
CA LEU A 129 -26.93 -1.18 8.97
C LEU A 129 -26.83 0.27 9.48
N ALA A 130 -25.67 0.91 9.33
CA ALA A 130 -25.49 2.32 9.68
C ALA A 130 -26.45 3.21 8.88
N ARG A 131 -26.51 3.05 7.55
CA ARG A 131 -27.45 3.79 6.69
C ARG A 131 -28.91 3.57 7.07
N GLN A 132 -29.30 2.33 7.40
CA GLN A 132 -30.66 2.04 7.88
C GLN A 132 -30.94 2.74 9.21
N SER A 133 -29.98 2.78 10.13
CA SER A 133 -30.14 3.46 11.41
C SER A 133 -30.28 4.98 11.26
N GLU A 134 -29.48 5.59 10.38
CA GLU A 134 -29.56 7.01 10.03
C GLU A 134 -30.90 7.34 9.38
N GLN A 135 -31.38 6.51 8.45
CA GLN A 135 -32.70 6.68 7.83
C GLN A 135 -33.85 6.59 8.84
N ARG A 136 -33.79 5.63 9.78
CA ARG A 136 -34.80 5.50 10.84
C ARG A 136 -34.79 6.67 11.82
N GLN A 137 -33.63 7.22 12.14
CA GLN A 137 -33.51 8.40 13.01
C GLN A 137 -33.92 9.70 12.30
N SER A 138 -33.77 9.76 10.98
CA SER A 138 -34.13 10.92 10.16
C SER A 138 -35.63 10.97 9.79
N GLN A 139 -36.40 9.91 10.09
CA GLN A 139 -37.86 9.86 9.91
C GLN A 139 -38.58 9.69 11.25
N PRO A 140 -38.75 10.75 12.06
CA PRO A 140 -39.65 10.70 13.20
C PRO A 140 -41.09 10.77 12.68
N GLY A 141 -41.78 9.63 12.53
CA GLY A 141 -43.21 9.69 12.21
C GLY A 141 -43.97 8.40 11.87
N GLN A 142 -43.34 7.33 11.38
CA GLN A 142 -44.12 6.12 11.04
C GLN A 142 -44.17 5.13 12.20
N GLN A 143 -45.06 5.43 13.15
CA GLN A 143 -45.57 4.45 14.09
C GLN A 143 -46.34 3.35 13.32
N ASN A 144 -45.97 2.11 13.62
CA ASN A 144 -46.58 0.87 13.13
C ASN A 144 -48.05 0.79 13.60
N PRO A 145 -49.06 0.50 12.74
CA PRO A 145 -50.41 0.17 13.21
C PRO A 145 -50.36 -1.25 13.80
N GLN A 146 -50.14 -1.31 15.12
CA GLN A 146 -50.25 -2.54 15.87
C GLN A 146 -51.72 -2.98 15.90
N GLN A 147 -51.91 -4.23 15.49
CA GLN A 147 -53.11 -5.06 15.60
C GLN A 147 -54.03 -4.66 16.76
N LYS A 148 -55.30 -4.36 16.45
CA LYS A 148 -56.38 -4.38 17.43
C LYS A 148 -57.40 -5.43 17.00
N GLY A 149 -57.22 -6.64 17.52
CA GLY A 149 -58.33 -7.59 17.65
C GLY A 149 -59.18 -7.21 18.87
N SER A 150 -60.50 -7.23 18.68
CA SER A 150 -61.62 -7.23 19.65
C SER A 150 -62.78 -6.50 18.95
N LYS A 151 -63.99 -7.01 18.80
CA LYS A 151 -64.73 -8.05 19.52
C LYS A 151 -65.86 -8.52 18.62
#